data_AF-A0A4U0VVI7-F1
#
_entry.id   AF-A0A4U0VVI7-F1
#
_cell.length_a   1.000
_cell.length_b   1.000
_cell.length_c   1.000
_cell.angle_alpha   90.00
_cell.angle_beta   90.00
_cell.angle_gamma   90.00
#
_symmetry.space_group_name_H-M   'P 1'
#
loop_
_entity.id
_entity.type
_entity.pdbx_description
1 polymer ?
#
loop_
_entity_poly.entity_id
_entity_poly.type
_entity_poly.pdbx_seq_one_letter_code
_entity_poly.pdbx_strand_id
1 'polypeptide(L)'
;MVAPKNRKTATVSVVTSPPERPWEVVPDTRCAWCDKPASSRCSSCQTIRFCSEECQRACWPIHKTLCKVDPKLFRFPPLPAADIEKLKKIKDESYGGPFTTYVVEGSLLQRIPKFLPPAIPSFSWEEIANILASPTSTEPVNITNDIREQIHAHARAHLYNYKQADLMPHGPDRTWIRVAHHVVTVVWAWDQGKYGDYSACLKPGEIFRVYNGYLRQCVLFQWARDIALEATRTKAPREELRAAGARAADLIERAKNTWEVESATVQQPDSWLTFKLSEIQWPMTNLGNS
;
A
#
# COMPACT_ATOMS: atom_id res chain seq x y z
N MET A 1 57.38 -4.77 50.76
CA MET A 1 56.79 -4.50 49.43
C MET A 1 55.88 -5.68 49.10
N VAL A 2 54.56 -5.52 49.20
CA VAL A 2 53.58 -6.60 49.01
C VAL A 2 52.99 -6.46 47.60
N ALA A 3 53.12 -7.51 46.79
CA ALA A 3 52.63 -7.54 45.42
C ALA A 3 51.08 -7.52 45.39
N PRO A 4 50.44 -6.72 44.50
CA PRO A 4 49.00 -6.67 44.41
C PRO A 4 48.43 -7.94 43.78
N LYS A 5 47.42 -8.52 44.44
CA LYS A 5 46.70 -9.71 43.97
C LYS A 5 45.86 -9.38 42.74
N ASN A 6 46.01 -10.23 41.72
CA ASN A 6 45.35 -10.16 40.42
C ASN A 6 43.83 -10.29 40.56
N ARG A 7 43.09 -9.22 40.24
CA ARG A 7 41.62 -9.18 40.28
C ARG A 7 41.10 -9.71 38.93
N LYS A 8 40.56 -10.93 38.93
CA LYS A 8 39.90 -11.51 37.75
C LYS A 8 38.67 -10.65 37.41
N THR A 9 38.72 -9.94 36.29
CA THR A 9 37.58 -9.24 35.72
C THR A 9 36.60 -10.26 35.17
N ALA A 10 35.43 -10.36 35.80
CA ALA A 10 34.32 -11.15 35.27
C ALA A 10 33.74 -10.41 34.07
N THR A 11 33.95 -10.95 32.87
CA THR A 11 33.30 -10.48 31.65
C THR A 11 31.83 -10.86 31.71
N VAL A 12 30.98 -9.87 32.03
CA VAL A 12 29.53 -10.02 31.91
C VAL A 12 29.18 -9.92 30.42
N SER A 13 29.02 -11.06 29.78
CA SER A 13 28.47 -11.14 28.43
C SER A 13 26.99 -10.78 28.49
N VAL A 14 26.67 -9.51 28.23
CA VAL A 14 25.27 -9.10 28.04
C VAL A 14 24.80 -9.75 26.74
N VAL A 15 24.05 -10.83 26.87
CA VAL A 15 23.29 -11.41 25.77
C VAL A 15 22.14 -10.44 25.49
N THR A 16 22.39 -9.39 24.70
CA THR A 16 21.29 -8.65 24.09
C THR A 16 20.72 -9.56 23.02
N SER A 17 19.59 -10.20 23.30
CA SER A 17 18.76 -10.80 22.26
C SER A 17 18.62 -9.79 21.12
N PRO A 18 18.75 -10.19 19.85
CA PRO A 18 18.46 -9.30 18.73
C PRO A 18 17.11 -8.64 18.99
N PRO A 19 16.96 -7.32 18.74
CA PRO A 19 15.69 -6.65 18.96
C PRO A 19 14.58 -7.49 18.32
N GLU A 20 13.57 -7.85 19.12
CA GLU A 20 12.35 -8.48 18.63
C GLU A 20 11.93 -7.71 17.37
N ARG A 21 11.69 -8.46 16.29
CA ARG A 21 11.75 -7.92 14.93
C ARG A 21 10.84 -6.67 14.85
N PRO A 22 11.33 -5.50 14.38
CA PRO A 22 10.58 -4.23 14.42
C PRO A 22 9.18 -4.24 13.79
N TRP A 23 8.84 -5.28 13.02
CA TRP A 23 7.53 -5.44 12.40
C TRP A 23 6.48 -6.10 13.31
N GLU A 24 6.81 -6.54 14.52
CA GLU A 24 5.83 -7.17 15.42
C GLU A 24 4.83 -6.11 15.90
N VAL A 25 3.76 -5.96 15.11
CA VAL A 25 2.76 -4.90 15.23
C VAL A 25 2.12 -4.98 16.62
N VAL A 26 2.36 -3.97 17.46
CA VAL A 26 1.60 -3.79 18.71
C VAL A 26 0.12 -3.86 18.33
N PRO A 27 -0.69 -4.76 18.93
CA PRO A 27 -2.05 -4.97 18.46
C PRO A 27 -2.85 -3.67 18.57
N ASP A 28 -3.17 -3.05 17.43
CA ASP A 28 -3.99 -1.85 17.42
C ASP A 28 -5.35 -2.19 18.05
N THR A 29 -5.67 -1.54 19.17
CA THR A 29 -6.93 -1.74 19.90
C THR A 29 -8.06 -0.89 19.31
N ARG A 30 -7.79 -0.10 18.27
CA ARG A 30 -8.75 0.80 17.64
C ARG A 30 -9.44 0.16 16.45
N CYS A 31 -10.60 0.73 16.11
CA CYS A 31 -11.38 0.36 14.94
C CYS A 31 -10.64 0.80 13.68
N ALA A 32 -10.38 -0.15 12.78
CA ALA A 32 -9.72 0.11 11.51
C ALA A 32 -10.51 1.07 10.59
N TRP A 33 -11.80 1.29 10.87
CA TRP A 33 -12.66 2.14 10.04
C TRP A 33 -12.94 3.53 10.64
N CYS A 34 -12.88 3.72 11.96
CA CYS A 34 -13.31 4.96 12.60
C CYS A 34 -12.50 5.39 13.83
N ASP A 35 -11.40 4.69 14.14
CA ASP A 35 -10.49 4.91 15.28
C ASP A 35 -11.07 4.78 16.70
N LYS A 36 -12.38 4.62 16.85
CA LYS A 36 -13.00 4.31 18.15
C LYS A 36 -12.42 3.00 18.74
N PRO A 37 -12.40 2.82 20.06
CA PRO A 37 -12.00 1.56 20.68
C PRO A 37 -12.75 0.37 20.07
N ALA A 38 -12.01 -0.66 19.64
CA ALA A 38 -12.60 -1.83 19.03
C ALA A 38 -13.14 -2.81 20.07
N SER A 39 -14.35 -3.31 19.84
CA SER A 39 -15.03 -4.30 20.68
C SER A 39 -14.97 -5.70 20.08
N SER A 40 -14.70 -5.81 18.77
CA SER A 40 -14.66 -7.08 18.05
C SER A 40 -13.49 -7.14 17.06
N ARG A 41 -13.22 -8.35 16.57
CA ARG A 41 -12.25 -8.62 15.50
C ARG A 41 -12.96 -9.33 14.36
N CYS A 42 -12.41 -9.22 13.16
CA CYS A 42 -12.88 -10.04 12.05
C CYS A 42 -12.77 -11.53 12.43
N SER A 43 -13.90 -12.26 12.45
CA SER A 43 -13.94 -13.67 12.83
C SER A 43 -13.03 -14.56 11.97
N SER A 44 -12.81 -14.15 10.73
CA SER A 44 -12.08 -14.88 9.71
C SER A 44 -10.55 -14.73 9.83
N CYS A 45 -10.03 -13.50 9.92
CA CYS A 45 -8.58 -13.26 9.97
C CYS A 45 -8.03 -12.95 11.37
N GLN A 46 -8.89 -12.53 12.31
CA GLN A 46 -8.53 -12.11 13.67
C GLN A 46 -7.52 -10.96 13.79
N THR A 47 -7.06 -10.40 12.66
CA THR A 47 -6.07 -9.32 12.60
C THR A 47 -6.71 -7.94 12.72
N ILE A 48 -7.72 -7.65 11.89
CA ILE A 48 -8.38 -6.33 11.86
C ILE A 48 -9.48 -6.25 12.92
N ARG A 49 -9.61 -5.08 13.54
CA ARG A 49 -10.57 -4.83 14.62
C ARG A 49 -11.62 -3.78 14.25
N PHE A 50 -12.80 -3.93 14.82
CA PHE A 50 -13.94 -3.03 14.60
C PHE A 50 -14.63 -2.69 15.91
N CYS A 51 -15.21 -1.49 16.00
CA CYS A 51 -16.03 -1.08 17.14
C CYS A 51 -17.49 -1.54 17.02
N SER A 52 -17.94 -1.89 15.80
CA SER A 52 -19.32 -2.26 15.52
C SER A 52 -19.43 -3.06 14.21
N GLU A 53 -20.57 -3.72 14.00
CA GLU A 53 -20.84 -4.47 12.77
C GLU A 53 -20.93 -3.56 11.55
N GLU A 54 -21.44 -2.34 11.70
CA GLU A 54 -21.53 -1.34 10.62
C GLU A 54 -20.13 -0.96 10.11
N CYS A 55 -19.16 -0.79 11.02
CA CYS A 55 -17.78 -0.51 10.63
C CYS A 55 -17.14 -1.69 9.90
N GLN A 56 -17.44 -2.92 10.33
CA GLN A 56 -16.98 -4.13 9.64
C GLN A 56 -17.58 -4.24 8.24
N ARG A 57 -18.90 -4.03 8.09
CA ARG A 57 -19.60 -4.07 6.79
C ARG A 57 -19.10 -2.98 5.85
N ALA A 58 -18.90 -1.77 6.35
CA ALA A 58 -18.37 -0.65 5.55
C ALA A 58 -16.94 -0.92 5.04
N CYS A 59 -16.10 -1.58 5.85
CA CYS A 59 -14.74 -1.94 5.48
C CYS A 59 -14.65 -3.22 4.61
N TRP A 60 -15.68 -4.07 4.61
CA TRP A 60 -15.67 -5.38 3.95
C TRP A 60 -15.31 -5.36 2.45
N PRO A 61 -15.78 -4.42 1.62
CA PRO A 61 -15.50 -4.43 0.19
C PRO A 61 -14.01 -4.43 -0.17
N ILE A 62 -13.20 -3.77 0.66
CA ILE A 62 -11.73 -3.77 0.54
C ILE A 62 -11.07 -4.82 1.44
N HIS A 63 -11.60 -5.07 2.65
CA HIS A 63 -10.99 -6.00 3.59
C HIS A 63 -11.03 -7.44 3.07
N LYS A 64 -12.08 -7.86 2.37
CA LYS A 64 -12.23 -9.24 1.89
C LYS A 64 -11.01 -9.76 1.12
N THR A 65 -10.36 -8.89 0.35
CA THR A 65 -9.14 -9.21 -0.43
C THR A 65 -7.93 -9.48 0.46
N LEU A 66 -7.86 -8.79 1.60
CA LEU A 66 -6.79 -8.88 2.58
C LEU A 66 -7.17 -9.80 3.76
N CYS A 67 -8.33 -10.43 3.69
CA CYS A 67 -8.82 -11.34 4.71
C CYS A 67 -8.27 -12.74 4.43
N LYS A 68 -7.74 -13.42 5.46
CA LYS A 68 -7.11 -14.75 5.37
C LYS A 68 -5.83 -14.83 4.50
N VAL A 69 -5.35 -13.72 3.97
CA VAL A 69 -4.03 -13.66 3.33
C VAL A 69 -2.95 -13.51 4.41
N ASP A 70 -1.70 -13.80 4.05
CA ASP A 70 -0.56 -13.58 4.94
C ASP A 70 -0.62 -12.15 5.53
N PRO A 71 -0.75 -11.99 6.87
CA PRO A 71 -0.86 -10.68 7.49
C PRO A 71 0.39 -9.82 7.32
N LYS A 72 1.53 -10.42 6.94
CA LYS A 72 2.83 -9.75 6.75
C LYS A 72 3.06 -9.29 5.31
N LEU A 73 2.13 -9.58 4.40
CA LEU A 73 2.29 -9.26 2.99
C LEU A 73 1.05 -8.58 2.45
N PHE A 74 1.26 -7.44 1.81
CA PHE A 74 0.20 -6.75 1.09
C PHE A 74 -0.12 -7.49 -0.21
N ARG A 75 -1.42 -7.65 -0.52
CA ARG A 75 -1.88 -8.37 -1.71
C ARG A 75 -2.95 -7.58 -2.45
N PHE A 76 -2.75 -7.36 -3.74
CA PHE A 76 -3.79 -6.88 -4.63
C PHE A 76 -4.79 -7.99 -4.97
N PRO A 77 -6.08 -7.64 -5.19
CA PRO A 77 -7.05 -8.60 -5.67
C PRO A 77 -6.68 -9.08 -7.08
N PRO A 78 -7.23 -10.20 -7.55
CA PRO A 78 -7.25 -10.54 -8.97
C PRO A 78 -7.78 -9.37 -9.79
N LEU A 79 -7.22 -9.13 -10.96
CA LEU A 79 -7.72 -8.12 -11.86
C LEU A 79 -8.96 -8.67 -12.60
N PRO A 80 -10.08 -7.94 -12.67
CA PRO A 80 -11.25 -8.40 -13.41
C PRO A 80 -10.94 -8.69 -14.88
N ALA A 81 -11.52 -9.73 -15.47
CA ALA A 81 -11.30 -10.10 -16.87
C ALA A 81 -11.55 -8.92 -17.84
N ALA A 82 -12.59 -8.12 -17.57
CA ALA A 82 -12.91 -6.93 -18.35
C ALA A 82 -11.81 -5.85 -18.28
N ASP A 83 -11.00 -5.82 -17.23
CA ASP A 83 -9.86 -4.91 -17.12
C ASP A 83 -8.60 -5.51 -17.74
N ILE A 84 -8.41 -6.84 -17.65
CA ILE A 84 -7.36 -7.55 -18.40
C ILE A 84 -7.52 -7.34 -19.92
N GLU A 85 -8.73 -7.46 -20.45
CA GLU A 85 -9.01 -7.21 -21.88
C GLU A 85 -8.76 -5.76 -22.28
N LYS A 86 -9.01 -4.80 -21.38
CA LYS A 86 -8.66 -3.39 -21.63
C LYS A 86 -7.16 -3.21 -21.63
N LEU A 87 -6.45 -3.75 -20.64
CA LEU A 87 -4.99 -3.74 -20.58
C LEU A 87 -4.37 -4.34 -21.84
N LYS A 88 -4.90 -5.46 -22.34
CA LYS A 88 -4.42 -6.10 -23.56
C LYS A 88 -4.38 -5.14 -24.75
N LYS A 89 -5.37 -4.25 -24.85
CA LYS A 89 -5.47 -3.25 -25.93
C LYS A 89 -4.44 -2.13 -25.80
N ILE A 90 -4.07 -1.77 -24.57
CA ILE A 90 -3.23 -0.59 -24.28
C ILE A 90 -1.83 -0.94 -23.77
N LYS A 91 -1.48 -2.22 -23.65
CA LYS A 91 -0.24 -2.71 -23.02
C LYS A 91 1.04 -2.24 -23.72
N ASP A 92 0.93 -1.93 -25.01
CA ASP A 92 2.03 -1.46 -25.86
C ASP A 92 2.08 0.06 -25.96
N GLU A 93 1.04 0.76 -25.49
CA GLU A 93 0.97 2.21 -25.49
C GLU A 93 1.79 2.78 -24.32
N SER A 94 2.58 3.81 -24.60
CA SER A 94 3.21 4.63 -23.55
C SER A 94 2.14 5.42 -22.80
N TYR A 95 2.30 5.59 -21.49
CA TYR A 95 1.40 6.38 -20.67
C TYR A 95 2.16 7.42 -19.87
N GLY A 96 1.70 8.67 -19.91
CA GLY A 96 2.39 9.82 -19.32
C GLY A 96 1.75 11.06 -19.89
N GLY A 97 0.52 11.33 -19.48
CA GLY A 97 -0.25 12.48 -19.96
C GLY A 97 0.19 13.79 -19.31
N PRO A 98 -0.30 14.94 -19.79
CA PRO A 98 0.05 16.27 -19.25
C PRO A 98 -0.31 16.46 -17.76
N PHE A 99 -1.14 15.57 -17.21
CA PHE A 99 -1.58 15.60 -15.81
C PHE A 99 -0.71 14.76 -14.86
N THR A 100 0.15 13.90 -15.40
CA THR A 100 1.15 13.20 -14.58
C THR A 100 2.39 14.07 -14.58
N THR A 101 2.78 14.61 -13.43
CA THR A 101 4.06 15.33 -13.25
C THR A 101 5.29 14.45 -13.52
N TYR A 102 5.07 13.17 -13.82
CA TYR A 102 6.07 12.19 -14.19
C TYR A 102 5.71 11.63 -15.56
N VAL A 103 6.47 12.00 -16.60
CA VAL A 103 6.45 11.29 -17.88
C VAL A 103 7.08 9.95 -17.61
N VAL A 104 6.22 8.98 -17.37
CA VAL A 104 6.61 7.60 -17.25
C VAL A 104 6.79 7.09 -18.69
N GLU A 105 8.00 7.21 -19.24
CA GLU A 105 8.24 6.68 -20.58
C GLU A 105 8.17 5.14 -20.58
N GLY A 106 7.38 4.62 -21.52
CA GLY A 106 7.34 3.22 -21.89
C GLY A 106 6.01 2.51 -21.63
N SER A 107 5.82 1.44 -22.39
CA SER A 107 4.65 0.57 -22.31
C SER A 107 4.69 -0.35 -21.08
N LEU A 108 3.58 -1.01 -20.74
CA LEU A 108 3.54 -1.96 -19.63
C LEU A 108 4.60 -3.06 -19.81
N LEU A 109 4.71 -3.59 -21.02
CA LEU A 109 5.67 -4.65 -21.36
C LEU A 109 7.12 -4.18 -21.34
N GLN A 110 7.38 -2.89 -21.56
CA GLN A 110 8.73 -2.33 -21.43
C GLN A 110 9.11 -2.07 -19.97
N ARG A 111 8.13 -1.87 -19.09
CA ARG A 111 8.36 -1.52 -17.69
C ARG A 111 8.50 -2.73 -16.79
N ILE A 112 7.64 -3.74 -16.93
CA ILE A 112 7.69 -4.94 -16.08
C ILE A 112 9.12 -5.53 -16.03
N PRO A 113 9.83 -5.76 -17.15
CA PRO A 113 11.20 -6.29 -17.14
C PRO A 113 12.21 -5.47 -16.35
N LYS A 114 12.07 -4.13 -16.31
CA LYS A 114 13.01 -3.25 -15.59
C LYS A 114 12.98 -3.47 -14.08
N PHE A 115 11.88 -3.99 -13.57
CA PHE A 115 11.70 -4.22 -12.14
C PHE A 115 11.86 -5.69 -11.74
N LEU A 116 12.11 -6.58 -12.70
CA LEU A 116 12.33 -7.99 -12.43
C LEU A 116 13.82 -8.25 -12.18
N PRO A 117 14.17 -9.22 -11.32
CA PRO A 117 15.54 -9.71 -11.21
C PRO A 117 16.08 -10.11 -12.59
N PRO A 118 17.37 -9.83 -12.90
CA PRO A 118 17.96 -10.10 -14.22
C PRO A 118 17.87 -11.56 -14.69
N ALA A 119 17.66 -12.50 -13.77
CA ALA A 119 17.54 -13.93 -14.04
C ALA A 119 16.15 -14.34 -14.57
N ILE A 120 15.17 -13.44 -14.61
CA ILE A 120 13.82 -13.76 -15.07
C ILE A 120 13.70 -13.41 -16.57
N PRO A 121 13.31 -14.36 -17.44
CA PRO A 121 13.06 -14.10 -18.85
C PRO A 121 12.02 -13.00 -19.06
N SER A 122 12.01 -12.38 -20.24
CA SER A 122 10.89 -11.54 -20.66
C SER A 122 9.59 -12.32 -20.59
N PHE A 123 8.58 -11.78 -19.92
CA PHE A 123 7.24 -12.37 -19.88
C PHE A 123 6.49 -12.12 -21.19
N SER A 124 5.81 -13.16 -21.67
CA SER A 124 4.72 -13.03 -22.63
C SER A 124 3.53 -12.30 -22.01
N TRP A 125 2.65 -11.77 -22.86
CA TRP A 125 1.41 -11.16 -22.39
C TRP A 125 0.52 -12.19 -21.68
N GLU A 126 0.48 -13.42 -22.18
CA GLU A 126 -0.32 -14.52 -21.63
C GLU A 126 0.10 -14.86 -20.20
N GLU A 127 1.41 -14.89 -19.92
CA GLU A 127 1.92 -15.09 -18.56
C GLU A 127 1.54 -13.94 -17.63
N ILE A 128 1.66 -12.69 -18.10
CA ILE A 128 1.23 -11.51 -17.34
C ILE A 128 -0.27 -11.57 -17.06
N ALA A 129 -1.10 -11.89 -18.05
CA ALA A 129 -2.54 -12.00 -17.91
C ALA A 129 -2.94 -13.10 -16.91
N ASN A 130 -2.26 -14.25 -16.95
CA ASN A 130 -2.46 -15.35 -16.01
C ASN A 130 -2.11 -14.93 -14.58
N ILE A 131 -0.99 -14.21 -14.39
CA ILE A 131 -0.62 -13.66 -13.07
C ILE A 131 -1.67 -12.67 -12.59
N LEU A 132 -2.13 -11.74 -13.45
CA LEU A 132 -3.14 -10.74 -13.12
C LEU A 132 -4.49 -11.36 -12.73
N ALA A 133 -4.88 -12.45 -13.38
CA ALA A 133 -6.11 -13.19 -13.09
C ALA A 133 -5.99 -14.10 -11.86
N SER A 134 -4.77 -14.41 -11.41
CA SER A 134 -4.55 -15.40 -10.36
C SER A 134 -5.20 -14.99 -9.03
N PRO A 135 -5.87 -15.93 -8.33
CA PRO A 135 -6.39 -15.68 -7.00
C PRO A 135 -5.26 -15.32 -6.03
N THR A 136 -5.59 -14.57 -4.98
CA THR A 136 -4.61 -14.30 -3.92
C THR A 136 -4.31 -15.61 -3.19
N SER A 137 -3.05 -16.03 -3.22
CA SER A 137 -2.61 -17.23 -2.49
C SER A 137 -2.69 -17.03 -0.98
N THR A 138 -3.16 -18.05 -0.28
CA THR A 138 -3.07 -18.15 1.19
C THR A 138 -1.75 -18.78 1.65
N GLU A 139 -1.03 -19.41 0.73
CA GLU A 139 0.24 -20.07 1.05
C GLU A 139 1.35 -19.04 1.30
N PRO A 140 2.28 -19.32 2.22
CA PRO A 140 3.49 -18.52 2.39
C PRO A 140 4.25 -18.45 1.06
N VAL A 141 4.61 -17.24 0.62
CA VAL A 141 5.35 -17.05 -0.63
C VAL A 141 6.79 -16.70 -0.35
N ASN A 142 7.70 -17.18 -1.20
CA ASN A 142 9.08 -16.70 -1.21
C ASN A 142 9.10 -15.24 -1.74
N ILE A 143 9.04 -14.30 -0.81
CA ILE A 143 8.93 -12.85 -1.07
C ILE A 143 10.07 -12.32 -1.95
N THR A 144 11.25 -12.93 -1.89
CA THR A 144 12.40 -12.52 -2.71
C THR A 144 12.12 -12.66 -4.22
N ASN A 145 11.29 -13.64 -4.60
CA ASN A 145 10.95 -13.94 -6.00
C ASN A 145 9.48 -13.66 -6.31
N ASP A 146 8.74 -13.03 -5.40
CA ASP A 146 7.32 -12.74 -5.61
C ASP A 146 7.17 -11.46 -6.43
N ILE A 147 6.90 -11.65 -7.71
CA ILE A 147 6.70 -10.57 -8.69
C ILE A 147 5.22 -10.25 -8.92
N ARG A 148 4.30 -11.03 -8.33
CA ARG A 148 2.86 -10.91 -8.58
C ARG A 148 2.37 -9.51 -8.24
N GLU A 149 2.68 -9.05 -7.04
CA GLU A 149 2.18 -7.76 -6.54
C GLU A 149 2.73 -6.58 -7.33
N GLN A 150 3.96 -6.70 -7.82
CA GLN A 150 4.56 -5.70 -8.67
C GLN A 150 3.88 -5.65 -10.04
N ILE A 151 3.65 -6.80 -10.68
CA ILE A 151 2.89 -6.88 -11.93
C ILE A 151 1.48 -6.30 -11.75
N HIS A 152 0.81 -6.63 -10.63
CA HIS A 152 -0.49 -6.06 -10.27
C HIS A 152 -0.46 -4.54 -10.10
N ALA A 153 0.58 -4.00 -9.45
CA ALA A 153 0.75 -2.56 -9.24
C ALA A 153 0.95 -1.83 -10.57
N HIS A 154 1.86 -2.32 -11.43
CA HIS A 154 2.13 -1.70 -12.73
C HIS A 154 0.93 -1.79 -13.68
N ALA A 155 0.25 -2.93 -13.77
CA ALA A 155 -0.92 -3.07 -14.63
C ALA A 155 -2.05 -2.13 -14.22
N ARG A 156 -2.33 -2.01 -12.92
CA ARG A 156 -3.34 -1.07 -12.42
C ARG A 156 -2.94 0.38 -12.57
N ALA A 157 -1.67 0.73 -12.36
CA ALA A 157 -1.18 2.08 -12.62
C ALA A 157 -1.28 2.43 -14.12
N HIS A 158 -1.05 1.47 -15.01
CA HIS A 158 -1.25 1.63 -16.46
C HIS A 158 -2.73 1.94 -16.78
N LEU A 159 -3.67 1.19 -16.20
CA LEU A 159 -5.10 1.47 -16.32
C LEU A 159 -5.49 2.84 -15.75
N TYR A 160 -4.92 3.22 -14.59
CA TYR A 160 -5.14 4.53 -13.95
C TYR A 160 -4.81 5.66 -14.92
N ASN A 161 -3.61 5.60 -15.51
CA ASN A 161 -3.09 6.65 -16.37
C ASN A 161 -3.80 6.71 -17.72
N TYR A 162 -4.24 5.56 -18.26
CA TYR A 162 -4.99 5.53 -19.51
C TYR A 162 -6.40 6.10 -19.38
N LYS A 163 -7.11 5.77 -18.28
CA LYS A 163 -8.51 6.16 -18.12
C LYS A 163 -8.73 7.51 -17.45
N GLN A 164 -7.70 8.09 -16.83
CA GLN A 164 -7.86 9.08 -15.76
C GLN A 164 -8.82 8.54 -14.70
N ALA A 165 -8.32 7.97 -13.60
CA ALA A 165 -9.15 7.21 -12.67
C ALA A 165 -10.37 7.94 -12.06
N ASP A 166 -10.49 9.24 -12.25
CA ASP A 166 -11.69 10.01 -11.90
C ASP A 166 -12.88 9.79 -12.85
N LEU A 167 -12.64 9.22 -14.03
CA LEU A 167 -13.68 8.75 -14.94
C LEU A 167 -14.08 7.29 -14.68
N MET A 168 -13.44 6.60 -13.72
CA MET A 168 -13.81 5.23 -13.38
C MET A 168 -15.06 5.21 -12.48
N PRO A 169 -15.95 4.22 -12.67
CA PRO A 169 -17.08 4.00 -11.76
C PRO A 169 -16.62 3.94 -10.30
N HIS A 170 -17.40 4.53 -9.40
CA HIS A 170 -17.17 4.41 -7.97
C HIS A 170 -17.24 2.94 -7.55
N GLY A 171 -16.31 2.52 -6.71
CA GLY A 171 -16.28 1.15 -6.21
C GLY A 171 -14.88 0.70 -5.77
N PRO A 172 -14.77 -0.54 -5.24
CA PRO A 172 -13.53 -1.07 -4.69
C PRO A 172 -12.41 -1.13 -5.73
N ASP A 173 -12.73 -1.40 -6.99
CA ASP A 173 -11.74 -1.51 -8.07
C ASP A 173 -11.02 -0.17 -8.29
N ARG A 174 -11.73 0.95 -8.21
CA ARG A 174 -11.13 2.31 -8.29
C ARG A 174 -10.14 2.54 -7.14
N THR A 175 -10.50 2.11 -5.92
CA THR A 175 -9.62 2.19 -4.75
C THR A 175 -8.32 1.42 -4.97
N TRP A 176 -8.39 0.16 -5.43
CA TRP A 176 -7.21 -0.66 -5.70
C TRP A 176 -6.33 -0.08 -6.81
N ILE A 177 -6.94 0.51 -7.84
CA ILE A 177 -6.22 1.16 -8.92
C ILE A 177 -5.47 2.41 -8.44
N ARG A 178 -6.06 3.20 -7.54
CA ARG A 178 -5.39 4.35 -6.90
C ARG A 178 -4.23 3.92 -6.00
N VAL A 179 -4.42 2.87 -5.21
CA VAL A 179 -3.34 2.33 -4.35
C VAL A 179 -2.20 1.80 -5.19
N ALA A 180 -2.48 1.10 -6.29
CA ALA A 180 -1.46 0.64 -7.22
C ALA A 180 -0.68 1.78 -7.87
N HIS A 181 -1.37 2.85 -8.29
CA HIS A 181 -0.71 4.06 -8.80
C HIS A 181 0.22 4.68 -7.75
N HIS A 182 -0.23 4.74 -6.49
CA HIS A 182 0.58 5.21 -5.37
C HIS A 182 1.83 4.34 -5.17
N VAL A 183 1.69 3.01 -5.15
CA VAL A 183 2.82 2.06 -5.07
C VAL A 183 3.83 2.31 -6.17
N VAL A 184 3.38 2.38 -7.44
CA VAL A 184 4.29 2.60 -8.59
C VAL A 184 4.99 3.94 -8.49
N THR A 185 4.33 4.98 -7.97
CA THR A 185 4.95 6.30 -7.76
C THR A 185 6.04 6.23 -6.70
N VAL A 186 5.81 5.52 -5.58
CA VAL A 186 6.83 5.29 -4.53
C VAL A 186 8.01 4.50 -5.09
N VAL A 187 7.76 3.38 -5.78
CA VAL A 187 8.79 2.54 -6.40
C VAL A 187 9.61 3.33 -7.42
N TRP A 188 8.96 4.13 -8.26
CA TRP A 188 9.67 4.94 -9.26
C TRP A 188 10.52 6.04 -8.61
N ALA A 189 9.99 6.72 -7.58
CA ALA A 189 10.76 7.73 -6.87
C ALA A 189 12.02 7.12 -6.23
N TRP A 190 11.92 5.87 -5.75
CA TRP A 190 13.05 5.09 -5.24
C TRP A 190 14.09 4.80 -6.33
N ASP A 191 13.64 4.25 -7.47
CA ASP A 191 14.51 3.83 -8.58
C ASP A 191 15.36 4.97 -9.16
N GLN A 192 14.82 6.18 -9.20
CA GLN A 192 15.51 7.35 -9.77
C GLN A 192 16.66 7.88 -8.91
N GLY A 193 17.07 7.18 -7.85
CA GLY A 193 18.17 7.61 -6.99
C GLY A 193 17.94 8.96 -6.33
N LYS A 194 16.70 9.49 -6.36
CA LYS A 194 16.33 10.76 -5.71
C LYS A 194 16.52 10.72 -4.20
N TYR A 195 16.79 9.53 -3.65
CA TYR A 195 17.11 9.33 -2.25
C TYR A 195 18.58 8.93 -2.02
N GLY A 196 19.34 8.54 -3.05
CA GLY A 196 20.76 8.09 -3.09
C GLY A 196 20.94 6.71 -3.77
N ASP A 197 22.07 6.01 -3.56
CA ASP A 197 22.33 4.68 -4.15
C ASP A 197 21.58 3.55 -3.39
N TYR A 198 20.25 3.57 -3.44
CA TYR A 198 19.36 2.62 -2.74
C TYR A 198 18.94 1.44 -3.60
N SER A 199 19.50 1.32 -4.81
CA SER A 199 19.26 0.20 -5.74
C SER A 199 19.65 -1.16 -5.13
N ALA A 200 20.47 -1.16 -4.08
CA ALA A 200 20.95 -2.35 -3.39
C ALA A 200 20.04 -2.89 -2.26
N CYS A 201 19.05 -2.13 -1.77
CA CYS A 201 18.51 -2.39 -0.43
C CYS A 201 17.19 -3.19 -0.36
N LEU A 202 16.31 -3.13 -1.37
CA LEU A 202 15.05 -3.89 -1.36
C LEU A 202 14.81 -4.62 -2.67
N LYS A 203 14.52 -5.91 -2.57
CA LYS A 203 14.09 -6.69 -3.73
C LYS A 203 12.65 -6.33 -4.12
N PRO A 204 12.25 -6.55 -5.38
CA PRO A 204 10.96 -6.07 -5.89
C PRO A 204 9.71 -6.53 -5.12
N GLY A 205 9.74 -7.70 -4.48
CA GLY A 205 8.66 -8.19 -3.62
C GLY A 205 8.71 -7.68 -2.17
N GLU A 206 9.85 -7.17 -1.71
CA GLU A 206 10.03 -6.77 -0.31
C GLU A 206 9.29 -5.48 0.04
N ILE A 207 9.05 -4.58 -0.92
CA ILE A 207 8.29 -3.35 -0.69
C ILE A 207 6.90 -3.64 -0.12
N PHE A 208 6.24 -4.70 -0.60
CA PHE A 208 4.90 -5.10 -0.16
C PHE A 208 4.87 -5.73 1.23
N ARG A 209 6.03 -6.22 1.71
CA ARG A 209 6.20 -6.72 3.07
C ARG A 209 6.57 -5.58 4.02
N VAL A 210 7.57 -4.78 3.63
CA VAL A 210 8.12 -3.69 4.44
C VAL A 210 7.06 -2.63 4.69
N TYR A 211 6.32 -2.23 3.66
CA TYR A 211 5.27 -1.23 3.75
C TYR A 211 3.87 -1.84 3.87
N ASN A 212 3.75 -3.06 4.39
CA ASN A 212 2.47 -3.76 4.43
C ASN A 212 1.42 -3.00 5.25
N GLY A 213 1.78 -2.50 6.44
CA GLY A 213 0.90 -1.71 7.28
C GLY A 213 0.48 -0.44 6.58
N TYR A 214 1.44 0.31 6.02
CA TYR A 214 1.19 1.53 5.27
C TYR A 214 0.20 1.30 4.12
N LEU A 215 0.46 0.30 3.27
CA LEU A 215 -0.37 0.01 2.11
C LEU A 215 -1.80 -0.40 2.51
N ARG A 216 -1.96 -1.14 3.62
CA ARG A 216 -3.28 -1.44 4.18
C ARG A 216 -4.02 -0.18 4.62
N GLN A 217 -3.34 0.77 5.26
CA GLN A 217 -3.91 2.06 5.63
C GLN A 217 -4.24 2.91 4.39
N CYS A 218 -3.41 2.88 3.35
CA CYS A 218 -3.71 3.55 2.08
C CYS A 218 -4.99 3.02 1.43
N VAL A 219 -5.23 1.71 1.45
CA VAL A 219 -6.48 1.12 0.93
C VAL A 219 -7.68 1.63 1.73
N LEU A 220 -7.61 1.65 3.06
CA LEU A 220 -8.68 2.17 3.92
C LEU A 220 -8.95 3.64 3.64
N PHE A 221 -7.91 4.46 3.56
CA PHE A 221 -8.02 5.88 3.23
C PHE A 221 -8.67 6.10 1.86
N GLN A 222 -8.16 5.46 0.81
CA GLN A 222 -8.70 5.65 -0.54
C GLN A 222 -10.16 5.20 -0.62
N TRP A 223 -10.54 4.16 0.12
CA TRP A 223 -11.94 3.72 0.21
C TRP A 223 -12.83 4.74 0.93
N ALA A 224 -12.38 5.26 2.07
CA ALA A 224 -13.12 6.32 2.77
C ALA A 224 -13.27 7.59 1.92
N ARG A 225 -12.22 7.96 1.17
CA ARG A 225 -12.27 9.04 0.19
C ARG A 225 -13.28 8.78 -0.92
N ASP A 226 -13.31 7.57 -1.47
CA ASP A 226 -14.28 7.20 -2.52
C ASP A 226 -15.72 7.26 -2.02
N ILE A 227 -15.97 6.88 -0.76
CA ILE A 227 -17.28 7.06 -0.11
C ILE A 227 -17.61 8.54 0.06
N ALA A 228 -16.67 9.38 0.53
CA ALA A 228 -16.89 10.81 0.68
C ALA A 228 -17.18 11.51 -0.66
N LEU A 229 -16.46 11.14 -1.72
CA LEU A 229 -16.70 11.60 -3.08
C LEU A 229 -18.09 11.19 -3.58
N GLU A 230 -18.49 9.94 -3.34
CA GLU A 230 -19.80 9.45 -3.72
C GLU A 230 -20.93 10.18 -2.97
N ALA A 231 -20.78 10.37 -1.65
CA ALA A 231 -21.71 11.15 -0.85
C ALA A 231 -21.85 12.59 -1.37
N THR A 232 -20.75 13.20 -1.82
CA THR A 232 -20.78 14.53 -2.45
C THR A 232 -21.56 14.51 -3.76
N ARG A 233 -21.29 13.51 -4.61
CA ARG A 233 -21.94 13.32 -5.91
C ARG A 233 -23.45 13.12 -5.78
N THR A 234 -23.88 12.38 -4.77
CA THR A 234 -25.30 12.08 -4.49
C THR A 234 -25.99 13.15 -3.66
N LYS A 235 -25.29 14.25 -3.31
CA LYS A 235 -25.81 15.34 -2.45
C LYS A 235 -26.33 14.81 -1.11
N ALA A 236 -25.57 13.91 -0.50
CA ALA A 236 -25.87 13.38 0.83
C ALA A 236 -26.04 14.51 1.87
N PRO A 237 -26.77 14.27 2.97
CA PRO A 237 -26.90 15.24 4.06
C PRO A 237 -25.55 15.75 4.55
N ARG A 238 -25.47 17.03 4.94
CA ARG A 238 -24.23 17.70 5.36
C ARG A 238 -23.50 16.97 6.49
N GLU A 239 -24.24 16.33 7.39
CA GLU A 239 -23.67 15.53 8.47
C GLU A 239 -22.91 14.30 7.95
N GLU A 240 -23.47 13.61 6.95
CA GLU A 240 -22.85 12.46 6.31
C GLU A 240 -21.56 12.87 5.57
N LEU A 241 -21.59 14.00 4.84
CA LEU A 241 -20.41 14.56 4.18
C LEU A 241 -19.29 14.87 5.18
N ARG A 242 -19.63 15.53 6.30
CA ARG A 242 -18.66 15.83 7.37
C ARG A 242 -18.09 14.56 7.98
N ALA A 243 -18.93 13.57 8.26
CA ALA A 243 -18.49 12.30 8.83
C ALA A 243 -17.58 11.51 7.87
N ALA A 244 -17.88 11.50 6.57
CA ALA A 244 -17.06 10.86 5.56
C ALA A 244 -15.71 11.58 5.37
N GLY A 245 -15.72 12.92 5.34
CA GLY A 245 -14.51 13.73 5.26
C GLY A 245 -13.59 13.56 6.48
N ALA A 246 -14.14 13.68 7.70
CA ALA A 246 -13.38 13.48 8.94
C ALA A 246 -12.73 12.09 8.97
N ARG A 247 -13.46 11.05 8.57
CA ARG A 247 -12.93 9.68 8.49
C ARG A 247 -11.76 9.56 7.52
N ALA A 248 -11.85 10.19 6.34
CA ALA A 248 -10.75 10.19 5.38
C ALA A 248 -9.52 10.92 5.95
N ALA A 249 -9.70 12.01 6.70
CA ALA A 249 -8.63 12.73 7.38
C ALA A 249 -7.91 11.85 8.43
N ASP A 250 -8.67 11.16 9.28
CA ASP A 250 -8.10 10.29 10.31
C ASP A 250 -7.33 9.09 9.72
N LEU A 251 -7.80 8.56 8.59
CA LEU A 251 -7.16 7.43 7.92
C LEU A 251 -5.88 7.84 7.18
N ILE A 252 -5.82 9.04 6.59
CA ILE A 252 -4.58 9.51 5.96
C ILE A 252 -3.51 9.82 6.99
N GLU A 253 -3.89 10.34 8.16
CA GLU A 253 -2.96 10.58 9.27
C GLU A 253 -2.44 9.26 9.86
N ARG A 254 -3.29 8.23 9.94
CA ARG A 254 -2.84 6.88 10.32
C ARG A 254 -1.90 6.27 9.29
N ALA A 255 -2.16 6.45 7.99
CA ALA A 255 -1.25 6.02 6.95
C ALA A 255 0.11 6.71 7.07
N LYS A 256 0.14 8.02 7.32
CA LYS A 256 1.37 8.78 7.62
C LYS A 256 2.18 8.18 8.76
N ASN A 257 1.56 8.04 9.94
CA ASN A 257 2.25 7.53 11.11
C ASN A 257 2.78 6.10 10.88
N THR A 258 2.02 5.28 10.15
CA THR A 258 2.45 3.91 9.81
C THR A 258 3.64 3.94 8.85
N TRP A 259 3.63 4.84 7.86
CA TRP A 259 4.77 5.04 6.98
C TRP A 259 6.02 5.42 7.76
N GLU A 260 5.95 6.43 8.63
CA GLU A 260 7.12 6.91 9.41
C GLU A 260 7.76 5.78 10.22
N VAL A 261 6.93 4.95 10.87
CA VAL A 261 7.41 3.77 11.60
C VAL A 261 8.05 2.76 10.65
N GLU A 262 7.39 2.39 9.56
CA GLU A 262 7.91 1.37 8.63
C GLU A 262 9.16 1.87 7.88
N SER A 263 9.20 3.14 7.46
CA SER A 263 10.35 3.75 6.76
C SER A 263 11.58 3.87 7.65
N ALA A 264 11.39 4.17 8.95
CA ALA A 264 12.48 4.19 9.92
C ALA A 264 13.16 2.81 10.06
N THR A 265 12.39 1.71 9.97
CA THR A 265 12.97 0.35 10.03
C THR A 265 13.85 0.00 8.85
N VAL A 266 13.67 0.67 7.71
CA VAL A 266 14.47 0.51 6.49
C VAL A 266 15.56 1.59 6.35
N GLN A 267 15.81 2.40 7.39
CA GLN A 267 16.77 3.50 7.40
C GLN A 267 16.54 4.52 6.27
N GLN A 268 15.28 4.87 6.01
CA GLN A 268 14.89 5.77 4.91
C GLN A 268 14.67 7.22 5.40
N PRO A 269 15.09 8.25 4.65
CA PRO A 269 14.81 9.65 4.99
C PRO A 269 13.35 10.09 4.71
N ASP A 270 12.82 10.94 5.60
CA ASP A 270 11.40 11.35 5.71
C ASP A 270 10.81 12.25 4.60
N SER A 271 11.61 12.82 3.70
CA SER A 271 11.23 14.09 3.06
C SER A 271 10.17 14.04 1.96
N TRP A 272 9.95 12.90 1.28
CA TRP A 272 9.06 12.86 0.11
C TRP A 272 7.59 12.52 0.41
N LEU A 273 7.31 11.65 1.38
CA LEU A 273 5.91 11.30 1.65
C LEU A 273 5.17 12.52 2.19
N THR A 274 5.82 13.34 3.02
CA THR A 274 5.31 14.64 3.49
C THR A 274 4.88 15.54 2.32
N PHE A 275 5.64 15.56 1.22
CA PHE A 275 5.28 16.29 0.00
C PHE A 275 4.05 15.70 -0.70
N LYS A 276 3.99 14.39 -0.96
CA LYS A 276 2.84 13.79 -1.66
C LYS A 276 1.56 13.76 -0.83
N LEU A 277 1.67 13.63 0.48
CA LEU A 277 0.51 13.71 1.35
C LEU A 277 -0.11 15.10 1.39
N SER A 278 0.68 16.15 1.12
CA SER A 278 0.18 17.51 0.91
C SER A 278 -0.55 17.67 -0.43
N GLU A 279 -0.18 16.92 -1.49
CA GLU A 279 -0.98 16.84 -2.73
C GLU A 279 -2.29 16.05 -2.53
N ILE A 280 -2.29 15.09 -1.59
CA ILE A 280 -3.47 14.32 -1.18
C ILE A 280 -4.37 15.11 -0.22
N GLN A 281 -3.90 16.24 0.36
CA GLN A 281 -4.73 17.20 1.07
C GLN A 281 -5.66 17.91 0.07
N TRP A 282 -6.66 17.16 -0.36
CA TRP A 282 -7.90 17.63 -0.94
C TRP A 282 -8.41 18.81 -0.10
N PRO A 283 -8.98 19.89 -0.68
CA PRO A 283 -9.46 21.03 0.09
C PRO A 283 -10.75 20.64 0.82
N MET A 284 -10.64 19.80 1.83
CA MET A 284 -11.75 19.43 2.72
C MET A 284 -12.26 20.65 3.50
N THR A 285 -11.44 21.69 3.60
CA THR A 285 -11.83 23.02 4.08
C THR A 285 -12.95 23.66 3.26
N ASN A 286 -13.13 23.28 1.98
CA ASN A 286 -14.17 23.86 1.12
C ASN A 286 -15.53 23.14 1.19
N LEU A 287 -15.59 21.90 1.70
CA LEU A 287 -16.87 21.17 1.84
C LEU A 287 -17.78 21.73 2.95
N GLY A 288 -17.26 22.67 3.76
CA GLY A 288 -17.99 23.28 4.87
C GLY A 288 -18.72 24.58 4.56
N ASN A 289 -18.42 25.25 3.43
CA ASN A 289 -18.80 26.65 3.19
C ASN A 289 -19.85 26.87 2.08
N SER A 290 -20.34 25.79 1.45
CA SER A 290 -21.39 25.81 0.41
C SER A 290 -22.69 25.21 0.90
#